data_AF-A0A2E4BSY6-F1
#
_entry.id   AF-A0A2E4BSY6-F1
#
_cell.length_a   1.000
_cell.length_b   1.000
_cell.length_c   1.000
_cell.angle_alpha   90.00
_cell.angle_beta   90.00
_cell.angle_gamma   90.00
#
_symmetry.space_group_name_H-M   'P 1'
#
loop_
_entity.id
_entity.type
_entity.pdbx_description
1 polymer ?
#
loop_
_entity_poly.entity_id
_entity_poly.type
_entity_poly.pdbx_seq_one_letter_code
_entity_poly.pdbx_strand_id
1 'polypeptide(L)'
;MASTRRAFLGYTALAGATVFASAAGLRGLRYPSLQFEPATASQFAEHSILGFQLDSHGAVYQREDAHQLVFRAYVPEPVVRASGEFELKIGNVHPQARLNIEGDGKISEERIDGLFRHVTGNSANSTLTLRWIFPRQQHYRFTAIGDTGGDLELAWVLKRSQQLGADFILHLGDYYYQPVDPKR
;
A
#
# COMPACT_ATOMS: atom_id res chain seq x y z
N MET A 1 51.08 -18.86 26.50
CA MET A 1 50.61 -17.58 25.92
C MET A 1 49.29 -17.79 25.15
N ALA A 2 48.14 -17.84 25.85
CA ALA A 2 46.84 -18.05 25.21
C ALA A 2 45.65 -17.39 25.94
N SER A 3 45.88 -16.37 26.80
CA SER A 3 44.78 -15.74 27.56
C SER A 3 44.53 -14.25 27.27
N THR A 4 45.28 -13.61 26.36
CA THR A 4 45.22 -12.15 26.18
C THR A 4 44.33 -11.65 25.04
N ARG A 5 43.94 -12.51 24.08
CA ARG A 5 43.11 -12.10 22.92
C ARG A 5 41.59 -12.14 23.18
N ARG A 6 41.12 -13.02 24.07
CA ARG A 6 39.68 -13.11 24.42
C ARG A 6 39.22 -11.97 25.33
N ALA A 7 40.08 -11.47 26.21
CA ALA A 7 39.76 -10.34 27.07
C ALA A 7 39.61 -9.02 26.28
N PHE A 8 40.45 -8.81 25.26
CA PHE A 8 40.41 -7.58 24.45
C PHE A 8 39.15 -7.46 23.58
N LEU A 9 38.64 -8.59 23.07
CA LEU A 9 37.37 -8.67 22.35
C LEU A 9 36.15 -8.44 23.27
N GLY A 10 36.23 -8.88 24.54
CA GLY A 10 35.19 -8.63 25.53
C GLY A 10 35.04 -7.15 25.90
N TYR A 11 36.16 -6.44 26.07
CA TYR A 11 36.13 -5.00 26.39
C TYR A 11 35.72 -4.11 25.21
N THR A 12 36.05 -4.48 23.97
CA THR A 12 35.57 -3.75 22.78
C THR A 12 34.08 -3.96 22.50
N ALA A 13 33.53 -5.14 22.81
CA ALA A 13 32.08 -5.38 22.72
C ALA A 13 31.28 -4.57 23.76
N LEU A 14 31.78 -4.47 25.00
CA LEU A 14 31.13 -3.71 26.08
C LEU A 14 31.24 -2.18 25.90
N ALA A 15 32.39 -1.68 25.42
CA ALA A 15 32.56 -0.27 25.08
C ALA A 15 31.75 0.13 23.82
N GLY A 16 31.65 -0.75 22.83
CA GLY A 16 30.80 -0.53 21.65
C GLY A 16 29.32 -0.48 22.01
N ALA A 17 28.83 -1.42 22.81
CA ALA A 17 27.43 -1.45 23.24
C ALA A 17 27.02 -0.23 24.08
N THR A 18 27.92 0.29 24.92
CA THR A 18 27.65 1.48 25.73
C THR A 18 27.70 2.76 24.90
N VAL A 19 28.63 2.92 23.95
CA VAL A 19 28.64 4.09 23.05
C VAL A 19 27.43 4.08 22.11
N PHE A 20 26.98 2.92 21.61
CA PHE A 20 25.75 2.83 20.81
C PHE A 20 24.49 3.13 21.64
N ALA A 21 24.40 2.64 22.87
CA ALA A 21 23.27 2.93 23.77
C ALA A 21 23.22 4.42 24.16
N SER A 22 24.37 5.06 24.41
CA SER A 22 24.44 6.49 24.75
C SER A 22 24.23 7.40 23.54
N ALA A 23 24.72 7.05 22.35
CA ALA A 23 24.52 7.84 21.14
C ALA A 23 23.09 7.71 20.58
N ALA A 24 22.45 6.54 20.71
CA ALA A 24 21.04 6.35 20.37
C ALA A 24 20.11 7.13 21.33
N GLY A 25 20.46 7.21 22.62
CA GLY A 25 19.73 8.01 23.60
C GLY A 25 19.85 9.52 23.39
N LEU A 26 21.01 10.01 22.92
CA LEU A 26 21.28 11.45 22.76
C LEU A 26 20.88 12.04 21.39
N ARG A 27 20.63 11.20 20.36
CA ARG A 27 20.26 11.67 19.01
C ARG A 27 18.83 11.34 18.57
N GLY A 28 17.97 10.87 19.48
CA GLY A 28 16.57 10.63 19.15
C GLY A 28 16.39 9.67 17.96
N LEU A 29 17.28 8.69 17.82
CA LEU A 29 17.08 7.58 16.90
C LEU A 29 15.96 6.72 17.46
N ARG A 30 14.73 7.11 17.12
CA ARG A 30 13.57 6.24 17.24
C ARG A 30 13.81 5.12 16.24
N TYR A 31 14.19 3.95 16.73
CA TYR A 31 13.91 2.74 15.97
C TYR A 31 12.39 2.69 15.86
N PRO A 32 11.80 2.79 14.65
CA PRO A 32 10.39 2.46 14.52
C PRO A 32 10.28 1.04 15.05
N SER A 33 9.42 0.83 16.03
CA SER A 33 8.95 -0.51 16.33
C SER A 33 8.52 -1.10 15.00
N LEU A 34 9.11 -2.22 14.58
CA LEU A 34 8.54 -3.07 13.54
C LEU A 34 7.17 -3.51 14.06
N GLN A 35 6.16 -2.65 13.91
CA GLN A 35 4.79 -2.98 14.19
C GLN A 35 4.36 -3.89 13.05
N PHE A 36 3.97 -5.12 13.38
CA PHE A 36 3.12 -5.88 12.48
C PHE A 36 1.85 -5.06 12.29
N GLU A 37 1.67 -4.54 11.06
CA GLU A 37 0.55 -3.72 10.55
C GLU A 37 -0.37 -3.10 11.63
N PRO A 38 -0.13 -1.85 12.05
CA PRO A 38 -1.03 -1.17 12.96
C PRO A 38 -2.30 -0.70 12.21
N ALA A 39 -3.48 -1.08 12.74
CA ALA A 39 -4.83 -0.79 12.24
C ALA A 39 -5.05 -1.09 10.75
N THR A 40 -5.60 -2.28 10.45
CA THR A 40 -5.97 -2.73 9.11
C THR A 40 -6.75 -1.64 8.39
N ALA A 41 -6.07 -0.96 7.48
CA ALA A 41 -6.71 -0.05 6.54
C ALA A 41 -7.92 -0.74 5.94
N SER A 42 -9.09 -0.09 5.98
CA SER A 42 -10.32 -0.77 5.60
C SER A 42 -10.21 -1.27 4.16
N GLN A 43 -10.50 -2.55 3.99
CA GLN A 43 -10.65 -3.19 2.68
C GLN A 43 -12.02 -2.93 2.09
N PHE A 44 -12.95 -2.42 2.90
CA PHE A 44 -14.33 -2.14 2.56
C PHE A 44 -14.60 -0.62 2.60
N ALA A 45 -15.40 -0.13 1.67
CA ALA A 45 -15.96 1.21 1.72
C ALA A 45 -17.35 1.26 1.06
N GLU A 46 -18.20 2.14 1.58
CA GLU A 46 -19.51 2.47 1.02
C GLU A 46 -19.51 3.96 0.69
N HIS A 47 -19.96 4.32 -0.51
CA HIS A 47 -20.04 5.73 -0.90
C HIS A 47 -21.20 6.40 -0.17
N SER A 48 -20.91 7.44 0.60
CA SER A 48 -21.87 8.06 1.53
C SER A 48 -23.15 8.62 0.88
N ILE A 49 -23.09 9.04 -0.39
CA ILE A 49 -24.21 9.65 -1.13
C ILE A 49 -24.82 8.65 -2.12
N LEU A 50 -23.98 7.94 -2.87
CA LEU A 50 -24.41 7.05 -3.96
C LEU A 50 -24.74 5.63 -3.47
N GLY A 51 -24.34 5.26 -2.26
CA GLY A 51 -24.71 4.01 -1.60
C GLY A 51 -24.11 2.73 -2.20
N PHE A 52 -23.23 2.84 -3.21
CA PHE A 52 -22.52 1.68 -3.73
C PHE A 52 -21.40 1.23 -2.79
N GLN A 53 -21.14 -0.06 -2.78
CA GLN A 53 -20.22 -0.70 -1.85
C GLN A 53 -19.09 -1.40 -2.61
N LEU A 54 -17.86 -1.21 -2.14
CA LEU A 54 -16.68 -1.89 -2.65
C LEU A 54 -15.98 -2.63 -1.51
N ASP A 55 -15.81 -3.94 -1.69
CA ASP A 55 -15.06 -4.82 -0.81
C ASP A 55 -13.84 -5.35 -1.55
N SER A 56 -12.64 -5.09 -1.05
CA SER A 56 -11.40 -5.36 -1.75
C SER A 56 -10.50 -6.36 -1.02
N HIS A 57 -9.90 -7.26 -1.78
CA HIS A 57 -8.85 -8.14 -1.30
C HIS A 57 -7.54 -7.79 -2.02
N GLY A 58 -6.52 -7.39 -1.26
CA GLY A 58 -5.25 -6.93 -1.84
C GLY A 58 -5.20 -5.44 -2.18
N ALA A 59 -6.23 -4.68 -1.79
CA ALA A 59 -6.23 -3.22 -1.85
C ALA A 59 -6.80 -2.63 -0.55
N VAL A 60 -6.51 -1.36 -0.31
CA VAL A 60 -6.97 -0.63 0.88
C VAL A 60 -7.66 0.64 0.46
N TYR A 61 -8.75 0.96 1.14
CA TYR A 61 -9.48 2.21 0.95
C TYR A 61 -8.61 3.40 1.38
N GLN A 62 -8.60 4.45 0.56
CA GLN A 62 -7.88 5.69 0.83
C GLN A 62 -8.82 6.84 1.16
N ARG A 63 -9.81 7.07 0.31
CA ARG A 63 -10.76 8.20 0.44
C ARG A 63 -11.95 8.05 -0.51
N GLU A 64 -12.97 8.86 -0.26
CA GLU A 64 -14.14 9.08 -1.11
C GLU A 64 -13.95 10.43 -1.83
N ASP A 65 -14.13 10.43 -3.16
CA ASP A 65 -14.27 11.64 -3.96
C ASP A 65 -15.75 11.77 -4.39
N ALA A 66 -16.13 12.83 -5.13
CA ALA A 66 -17.53 13.17 -5.40
C ALA A 66 -18.42 12.06 -6.01
N HIS A 67 -17.83 11.18 -6.82
CA HIS A 67 -18.55 10.08 -7.48
C HIS A 67 -17.85 8.72 -7.34
N GLN A 68 -16.63 8.69 -6.79
CA GLN A 68 -15.77 7.52 -6.82
C GLN A 68 -15.19 7.18 -5.45
N LEU A 69 -15.02 5.89 -5.20
CA LEU A 69 -14.21 5.43 -4.08
C LEU A 69 -12.78 5.15 -4.55
N VAL A 70 -11.80 5.62 -3.77
CA VAL A 70 -10.38 5.52 -4.10
C VAL A 70 -9.70 4.46 -3.25
N PHE A 71 -9.06 3.51 -3.91
CA PHE A 71 -8.32 2.40 -3.32
C PHE A 71 -6.87 2.41 -3.78
N ARG A 72 -6.01 1.69 -3.05
CA ARG A 72 -4.64 1.38 -3.47
C ARG A 72 -4.33 -0.10 -3.30
N ALA A 73 -3.87 -0.72 -4.37
CA ALA A 73 -3.38 -2.09 -4.35
C ALA A 73 -2.04 -2.19 -3.59
N TYR A 74 -1.93 -3.18 -2.70
CA TYR A 74 -0.67 -3.58 -2.06
C TYR A 74 -0.20 -4.97 -2.52
N VAL A 75 -1.01 -5.66 -3.33
CA VAL A 75 -0.65 -6.90 -4.04
C VAL A 75 -0.69 -6.68 -5.55
N PRO A 76 0.03 -7.49 -6.35
CA PRO A 76 0.04 -7.36 -7.81
C PRO A 76 -1.30 -7.64 -8.51
N GLU A 77 -2.13 -8.50 -7.90
CA GLU A 77 -3.41 -8.97 -8.46
C GLU A 77 -4.58 -8.68 -7.49
N PRO A 78 -4.95 -7.41 -7.30
CA PRO A 78 -6.05 -7.05 -6.41
C PRO A 78 -7.39 -7.58 -6.96
N VAL A 79 -8.30 -7.87 -6.04
CA VAL A 79 -9.68 -8.25 -6.34
C VAL A 79 -10.61 -7.26 -5.67
N VAL A 80 -11.62 -6.75 -6.38
CA VAL A 80 -12.64 -5.86 -5.82
C VAL A 80 -14.01 -6.41 -6.14
N ARG A 81 -14.83 -6.61 -5.12
CA ARG A 81 -16.25 -6.95 -5.21
C ARG A 81 -17.05 -5.67 -5.12
N ALA A 82 -17.81 -5.37 -6.16
CA ALA A 82 -18.60 -4.17 -6.27
C ALA A 82 -20.10 -4.50 -6.22
N SER A 83 -20.86 -3.70 -5.48
CA SER A 83 -22.31 -3.78 -5.37
C SER A 83 -22.94 -2.42 -5.65
N GLY A 84 -23.93 -2.37 -6.53
CA GLY A 84 -24.60 -1.15 -6.99
C GLY A 84 -24.01 -0.59 -8.30
N GLU A 85 -24.35 0.66 -8.60
CA GLU A 85 -23.72 1.46 -9.66
C GLU A 85 -22.50 2.17 -9.07
N PHE A 86 -21.30 1.85 -9.57
CA PHE A 86 -20.05 2.23 -8.92
C PHE A 86 -19.09 2.93 -9.88
N GLU A 87 -18.30 3.83 -9.30
CA GLU A 87 -17.07 4.34 -9.89
C GLU A 87 -15.91 4.06 -8.92
N LEU A 88 -14.92 3.32 -9.40
CA LEU A 88 -13.75 2.90 -8.64
C LEU A 88 -12.50 3.53 -9.25
N LYS A 89 -11.70 4.17 -8.41
CA LYS A 89 -10.31 4.48 -8.73
C LYS A 89 -9.38 3.60 -7.90
N ILE A 90 -8.57 2.77 -8.52
CA ILE A 90 -7.55 1.97 -7.82
C ILE A 90 -6.14 2.30 -8.31
N GLY A 91 -5.25 2.66 -7.38
CA GLY A 91 -3.85 2.92 -7.64
C GLY A 91 -2.95 1.69 -7.47
N ASN A 92 -1.73 1.79 -7.99
CA ASN A 92 -0.71 0.75 -7.96
C ASN A 92 -1.07 -0.53 -8.74
N VAL A 93 -1.79 -0.38 -9.85
CA VAL A 93 -2.10 -1.48 -10.77
C VAL A 93 -1.22 -1.37 -12.00
N HIS A 94 -0.51 -2.44 -12.34
CA HIS A 94 0.42 -2.48 -13.47
C HIS A 94 -0.24 -1.99 -14.76
N PRO A 95 0.34 -1.09 -15.58
CA PRO A 95 -0.33 -0.48 -16.74
C PRO A 95 -0.88 -1.47 -17.79
N GLN A 96 -0.20 -2.61 -17.96
CA GLN A 96 -0.62 -3.71 -18.84
C GLN A 96 -1.44 -4.84 -18.15
N ALA A 97 -1.82 -4.69 -16.87
CA ALA A 97 -2.70 -5.65 -16.22
C ALA A 97 -4.07 -5.67 -16.90
N ARG A 98 -4.62 -6.88 -17.06
CA ARG A 98 -5.92 -7.11 -17.71
C ARG A 98 -7.00 -7.26 -16.66
N LEU A 99 -8.11 -6.54 -16.81
CA LEU A 99 -9.28 -6.72 -15.99
C LEU A 99 -10.06 -7.96 -16.43
N ASN A 100 -10.26 -8.90 -15.51
CA ASN A 100 -11.21 -10.00 -15.62
C ASN A 100 -12.42 -9.70 -14.75
N ILE A 101 -13.61 -10.00 -15.27
CA ILE A 101 -14.89 -9.68 -14.62
C ILE A 101 -15.65 -10.98 -14.42
N GLU A 102 -16.14 -11.19 -13.21
CA GLU A 102 -16.96 -12.35 -12.85
C GLU A 102 -18.27 -11.87 -12.21
N GLY A 103 -19.42 -12.34 -12.73
CA GLY A 103 -20.76 -11.94 -12.29
C GLY A 103 -21.63 -11.43 -13.43
N ASP A 104 -22.90 -11.12 -13.13
CA ASP A 104 -23.91 -10.73 -14.13
C ASP A 104 -23.92 -9.22 -14.45
N GLY A 105 -23.12 -8.44 -13.71
CA GLY A 105 -22.96 -7.01 -13.92
C GLY A 105 -22.20 -6.66 -15.20
N LYS A 106 -22.10 -5.36 -15.48
CA LYS A 106 -21.41 -4.83 -16.67
C LYS A 106 -20.47 -3.70 -16.29
N ILE A 107 -19.31 -3.66 -16.97
CA ILE A 107 -18.41 -2.51 -16.97
C ILE A 107 -18.77 -1.63 -18.16
N SER A 108 -18.98 -0.34 -17.91
CA SER A 108 -19.22 0.67 -18.95
C SER A 108 -17.92 1.24 -19.48
N GLU A 109 -16.93 1.47 -18.61
CA GLU A 109 -15.61 2.01 -18.98
C GLU A 109 -14.52 1.45 -18.05
N GLU A 110 -13.37 1.09 -18.62
CA GLU A 110 -12.08 1.03 -17.91
C GLU A 110 -11.11 2.01 -18.57
N ARG A 111 -10.61 2.98 -17.79
CA ARG A 111 -9.57 3.92 -18.22
C ARG A 111 -8.28 3.66 -17.45
N ILE A 112 -7.18 3.61 -18.21
CA ILE A 112 -5.83 3.39 -17.69
C ILE A 112 -5.09 4.72 -17.68
N ASP A 113 -4.66 5.16 -16.49
CA ASP A 113 -3.79 6.33 -16.31
C ASP A 113 -2.54 5.91 -15.54
N GLY A 114 -1.55 5.39 -16.28
CA GLY A 114 -0.32 4.85 -15.72
C GLY A 114 -0.58 3.74 -14.69
N LEU A 115 -0.27 4.03 -13.43
CA LEU A 115 -0.46 3.10 -12.30
C LEU A 115 -1.88 3.14 -11.71
N PHE A 116 -2.77 3.94 -12.27
CA PHE A 116 -4.17 4.02 -11.85
C PHE A 116 -5.10 3.32 -12.84
N ARG A 117 -6.16 2.74 -12.29
CA ARG A 117 -7.34 2.30 -13.02
C ARG A 117 -8.54 3.08 -12.55
N HIS A 118 -9.33 3.53 -13.51
CA HIS A 118 -10.65 4.08 -13.30
C HIS A 118 -11.64 3.12 -13.94
N VAL A 119 -12.56 2.60 -13.15
CA VAL A 119 -13.55 1.61 -13.61
C VAL A 119 -14.94 2.09 -13.21
N THR A 120 -15.82 2.19 -14.19
CA THR A 120 -17.24 2.47 -13.98
C THR A 120 -18.05 1.26 -14.38
N GLY A 121 -19.01 0.89 -13.54
CA GLY A 121 -19.82 -0.29 -13.80
C GLY A 121 -21.06 -0.38 -12.93
N ASN A 122 -21.83 -1.42 -13.17
CA ASN A 122 -23.05 -1.73 -12.43
C ASN A 122 -23.10 -3.23 -12.17
N SER A 123 -23.30 -3.61 -10.91
CA SER A 123 -23.35 -5.02 -10.48
C SER A 123 -24.71 -5.71 -10.71
N ALA A 124 -25.65 -5.03 -11.36
CA ALA A 124 -27.05 -5.41 -11.51
C ALA A 124 -27.70 -5.70 -10.14
N ASN A 125 -28.38 -6.83 -10.00
CA ASN A 125 -29.00 -7.26 -8.74
C ASN A 125 -28.07 -8.13 -7.86
N SER A 126 -26.80 -8.27 -8.23
CA SER A 126 -25.83 -9.12 -7.53
C SER A 126 -24.51 -8.37 -7.31
N THR A 127 -23.44 -9.08 -6.96
CA THR A 127 -22.10 -8.52 -6.77
C THR A 127 -21.24 -8.81 -8.00
N LEU A 128 -20.53 -7.80 -8.49
CA LEU A 128 -19.60 -7.91 -9.61
C LEU A 128 -18.17 -8.02 -9.07
N THR A 129 -17.45 -9.07 -9.45
CA THR A 129 -16.05 -9.25 -9.04
C THR A 129 -15.12 -8.78 -10.13
N LEU A 130 -14.24 -7.84 -9.79
CA LEU A 130 -13.20 -7.24 -10.62
C LEU A 130 -11.86 -7.82 -10.19
N ARG A 131 -11.13 -8.48 -11.10
CA ARG A 131 -9.82 -9.05 -10.83
C ARG A 131 -8.82 -8.54 -11.84
N TRP A 132 -7.76 -7.88 -11.39
CA TRP A 132 -6.65 -7.52 -12.27
C TRP A 132 -5.63 -8.66 -12.33
N ILE A 133 -5.35 -9.12 -13.54
CA ILE A 133 -4.37 -10.16 -13.81
C ILE A 133 -3.04 -9.48 -14.15
N PHE A 134 -2.00 -9.79 -13.38
CA PHE A 134 -0.69 -9.18 -13.55
C PHE A 134 0.00 -9.75 -14.79
N PRO A 135 0.58 -8.92 -15.67
CA PRO A 135 1.17 -9.40 -16.91
C PRO A 135 2.49 -10.11 -16.64
N ARG A 136 2.71 -11.23 -17.34
CA ARG A 136 4.01 -11.94 -17.30
C ARG A 136 5.00 -11.28 -18.25
N GLN A 137 6.10 -10.78 -17.70
CA GLN A 137 7.21 -10.16 -18.43
C GLN A 137 8.55 -10.72 -17.92
N GLN A 138 9.61 -10.57 -18.74
CA GLN A 138 10.97 -10.97 -18.37
C GLN A 138 11.63 -9.98 -17.39
N HIS A 139 11.25 -8.71 -17.47
CA HIS A 139 11.80 -7.63 -16.67
C HIS A 139 10.67 -6.76 -16.17
N TYR A 140 10.82 -6.26 -14.94
CA TYR A 140 9.92 -5.28 -14.35
C TYR A 140 10.73 -4.13 -13.78
N ARG A 141 10.19 -2.92 -13.88
CA ARG A 141 10.68 -1.72 -13.22
C ARG A 141 9.77 -1.39 -12.06
N PHE A 142 10.31 -1.17 -10.89
CA PHE A 142 9.51 -0.79 -9.74
C PHE A 142 10.13 0.41 -9.02
N THR A 143 9.30 1.13 -8.29
CA THR A 143 9.75 2.11 -7.31
C THR A 143 9.54 1.51 -5.92
N ALA A 144 10.54 1.63 -5.05
CA ALA A 144 10.42 1.24 -3.66
C ALA A 144 10.24 2.50 -2.81
N ILE A 145 9.28 2.46 -1.91
CA ILE A 145 9.07 3.47 -0.88
C ILE A 145 8.94 2.80 0.47
N GLY A 146 9.22 3.54 1.53
CA GLY A 146 8.95 3.05 2.87
C GLY A 146 8.73 4.16 3.86
N ASP A 147 8.19 3.79 5.01
CA ASP A 147 7.99 4.68 6.15
C ASP A 147 7.25 5.98 5.77
N THR A 148 6.19 5.83 4.95
CA THR A 148 5.46 6.99 4.39
C THR A 148 4.20 7.36 5.16
N GLY A 149 3.71 6.51 6.06
CA GLY A 149 2.52 6.81 6.87
C GLY A 149 1.20 6.92 6.09
N GLY A 150 1.20 6.61 4.79
CA GLY A 150 -0.02 6.50 3.97
C GLY A 150 -0.62 7.82 3.48
N ASP A 151 0.04 8.96 3.70
CA ASP A 151 -0.52 10.29 3.46
C ASP A 151 -0.11 10.90 2.09
N LEU A 152 -0.10 12.23 1.96
CA LEU A 152 0.14 12.99 0.72
C LEU A 152 1.39 12.55 -0.07
N GLU A 153 2.45 12.12 0.60
CA GLU A 153 3.67 11.59 0.00
C GLU A 153 3.36 10.40 -0.90
N LEU A 154 2.40 9.56 -0.52
CA LEU A 154 2.02 8.37 -1.28
C LEU A 154 1.40 8.72 -2.63
N ALA A 155 0.53 9.73 -2.67
CA ALA A 155 -0.07 10.22 -3.91
C ALA A 155 0.98 10.82 -4.84
N TRP A 156 1.94 11.56 -4.29
CA TRP A 156 3.07 12.10 -5.05
C TRP A 156 3.97 11.00 -5.61
N VAL A 157 4.32 9.98 -4.81
CA VAL A 157 5.12 8.84 -5.25
C VAL A 157 4.41 8.08 -6.38
N LEU A 158 3.10 7.83 -6.26
CA LEU A 158 2.34 7.16 -7.31
C LEU A 158 2.49 7.88 -8.66
N LYS A 159 2.30 9.20 -8.64
CA LYS A 159 2.47 10.04 -9.83
C LYS A 159 3.92 10.05 -10.32
N ARG A 160 4.91 10.13 -9.42
CA ARG A 160 6.32 10.18 -9.80
C ARG A 160 6.81 8.85 -10.37
N SER A 161 6.39 7.73 -9.79
CA SER A 161 6.66 6.36 -10.26
C SER A 161 6.14 6.17 -11.69
N GLN A 162 4.92 6.65 -11.98
CA GLN A 162 4.37 6.66 -13.33
C GLN A 162 5.25 7.46 -14.31
N GLN A 163 5.72 8.66 -13.94
CA GLN A 163 6.61 9.46 -14.78
C GLN A 163 7.96 8.78 -15.06
N LEU A 164 8.43 7.95 -14.15
CA LEU A 164 9.67 7.17 -14.29
C LEU A 164 9.46 5.85 -15.06
N GLY A 165 8.22 5.58 -15.50
CA GLY A 165 7.85 4.35 -16.19
C GLY A 165 7.98 3.12 -15.30
N ALA A 166 7.68 3.25 -14.00
CA ALA A 166 7.56 2.10 -13.12
C ALA A 166 6.30 1.30 -13.47
N ASP A 167 6.42 -0.02 -13.36
CA ASP A 167 5.36 -0.99 -13.56
C ASP A 167 4.52 -1.17 -12.29
N PHE A 168 5.11 -0.98 -11.12
CA PHE A 168 4.42 -0.99 -9.82
C PHE A 168 5.30 -0.36 -8.72
N ILE A 169 4.71 -0.21 -7.53
CA ILE A 169 5.37 0.30 -6.33
C ILE A 169 5.41 -0.79 -5.27
N LEU A 170 6.60 -0.99 -4.70
CA LEU A 170 6.81 -1.76 -3.48
C LEU A 170 6.77 -0.81 -2.28
N HIS A 171 5.86 -1.07 -1.34
CA HIS A 171 5.85 -0.39 -0.05
C HIS A 171 6.58 -1.26 0.96
N LEU A 172 7.60 -0.71 1.60
CA LEU A 172 8.43 -1.35 2.61
C LEU A 172 8.22 -0.63 3.95
N GLY A 173 7.82 -1.33 5.01
CA GLY A 173 7.49 -0.68 6.29
C GLY A 173 6.02 -0.26 6.39
N ASP A 174 5.70 0.57 7.38
CA ASP A 174 4.32 0.75 7.83
C ASP A 174 3.49 1.61 6.88
N TYR A 175 2.32 1.07 6.50
CA TYR A 175 1.39 1.73 5.59
C TYR A 175 0.63 2.89 6.25
N TYR A 176 0.40 2.83 7.56
CA TYR A 176 -0.17 3.91 8.37
C TYR A 176 0.64 4.07 9.66
N TYR A 177 0.91 5.32 10.03
CA TYR A 177 1.30 5.64 11.40
C TYR A 177 0.03 5.85 12.22
N GLN A 178 -0.13 5.13 13.32
CA GLN A 178 -1.12 5.54 14.31
C GLN A 178 -0.76 6.94 14.82
N PRO A 179 -1.72 7.86 15.01
CA PRO A 179 -1.48 8.99 15.90
C PRO A 179 -1.13 8.40 17.27
N VAL A 180 0.09 8.65 17.74
CA VAL A 180 0.48 8.32 19.10
C VAL A 180 -0.50 9.04 20.03
N ASP A 181 -1.20 8.27 20.86
CA ASP A 181 -2.17 8.78 21.85
C ASP A 181 -1.58 10.01 22.59
N PRO A 182 -2.20 11.20 22.50
CA PRO A 182 -1.70 12.38 23.21
C PRO A 182 -2.04 12.35 24.71
N LYS A 183 -2.64 11.28 25.24
CA LYS A 183 -3.01 11.20 26.66
C LYS A 183 -1.92 10.52 27.51
N ARG A 184 -1.12 11.37 28.16
CA ARG A 184 -0.69 11.15 29.54
C ARG A 184 -1.25 12.25 30.42
#